data_AF-A0A8G2IUQ7-F1
#
_entry.id   AF-A0A8G2IUQ7-F1
#
_cell.length_a   1.000
_cell.length_b   1.000
_cell.length_c   1.000
_cell.angle_alpha   90.00
_cell.angle_beta   90.00
_cell.angle_gamma   90.00
#
_symmetry.space_group_name_H-M   'P 1'
#
loop_
_entity.id
_entity.type
_entity.pdbx_description
1 polymer ?
#
loop_
_entity_poly.entity_id
_entity_poly.type
_entity_poly.pdbx_seq_one_letter_code
_entity_poly.pdbx_strand_id
1 'polypeptide(L)'
;MLEQTRQDATSPWHAGELAMQRSVGVAERMDGPGRNFVRKAMPEQHRAFFPMLPFVVLGAVDAKGDVWATVRAERPGFMASPEPEILEVRLPRDAADPADAGMEDGDAIGMLGIQLETRRRNRLNGVIRRMDPGAFQVHVGQSFGNCPQYIQLRSSAFVRDPDVPTAMLPLHSAQLDDRALGMIEGADTFFVASYVDRENDERQVDVSHRGGNAGFVRVGADGVLTVPDFPGNRFFNTLGNFLVNPKAGLAFIDFETGDMLQMTGRVEVLLDSPEVATFQRAERLWRFTPEEIVLRPDALPLRWSLHSNL
;
A
#
# COMPACT_ATOMS: atom_id res chain seq x y z
N MET A 1 -26.61 8.02 -36.22
CA MET A 1 -25.86 7.02 -36.99
C MET A 1 -24.41 7.21 -36.58
N LEU A 2 -24.05 6.64 -35.42
CA LEU A 2 -23.05 5.56 -35.30
C LEU A 2 -21.61 6.07 -35.44
N GLU A 3 -21.18 6.97 -34.56
CA GLU A 3 -19.77 7.42 -34.52
C GLU A 3 -19.34 7.93 -33.13
N GLN A 4 -19.94 7.39 -32.05
CA GLN A 4 -19.28 7.35 -30.74
C GLN A 4 -18.61 6.00 -30.60
N THR A 5 -17.45 5.92 -31.24
CA THR A 5 -16.58 4.76 -31.34
C THR A 5 -16.20 4.24 -29.96
N ARG A 6 -16.65 3.01 -29.64
CA ARG A 6 -16.06 2.03 -28.70
C ARG A 6 -14.93 2.60 -27.81
N GLN A 7 -15.28 3.30 -26.72
CA GLN A 7 -14.32 3.52 -25.63
C GLN A 7 -14.32 2.25 -24.75
N ASP A 8 -13.30 1.43 -25.00
CA ASP A 8 -12.84 0.23 -24.27
C ASP A 8 -13.84 -0.92 -24.07
N ALA A 9 -13.82 -1.88 -25.00
CA ALA A 9 -14.49 -3.18 -24.85
C ALA A 9 -13.88 -4.06 -23.72
N THR A 10 -12.72 -3.68 -23.18
CA THR A 10 -12.05 -4.36 -22.07
C THR A 10 -12.58 -3.83 -20.73
N SER A 11 -12.76 -4.72 -19.76
CA SER A 11 -13.17 -4.34 -18.40
C SER A 11 -12.04 -3.55 -17.72
N PRO A 12 -12.34 -2.52 -16.91
CA PRO A 12 -11.31 -1.82 -16.12
C PRO A 12 -10.67 -2.74 -15.06
N TRP A 13 -11.38 -3.81 -14.68
CA TRP A 13 -10.97 -4.77 -13.66
C TRP A 13 -10.12 -5.89 -14.26
N HIS A 14 -9.14 -6.38 -13.50
CA HIS A 14 -8.43 -7.60 -13.89
C HIS A 14 -9.15 -8.87 -13.41
N ALA A 15 -8.69 -10.04 -13.85
CA ALA A 15 -9.36 -11.32 -13.60
C ALA A 15 -9.62 -11.63 -12.11
N GLY A 16 -8.68 -11.27 -11.23
CA GLY A 16 -8.79 -11.48 -9.79
C GLY A 16 -9.83 -10.58 -9.13
N GLU A 17 -9.86 -9.30 -9.48
CA GLU A 17 -10.91 -8.38 -9.02
C GLU A 17 -12.30 -8.85 -9.48
N LEU A 18 -12.44 -9.28 -10.74
CA LEU A 18 -13.69 -9.84 -11.24
C LEU A 18 -14.10 -11.10 -10.50
N ALA A 19 -13.15 -11.99 -10.16
CA ALA A 19 -13.43 -13.18 -9.37
C ALA A 19 -13.96 -12.81 -7.96
N MET A 20 -13.31 -11.85 -7.29
CA MET A 20 -13.77 -11.33 -6.00
C MET A 20 -15.16 -10.69 -6.10
N GLN A 21 -15.40 -9.86 -7.11
CA GLN A 21 -16.70 -9.22 -7.31
C GLN A 21 -17.81 -10.23 -7.62
N ARG A 22 -17.52 -11.29 -8.36
CA ARG A 22 -18.47 -12.40 -8.61
C ARG A 22 -18.78 -13.16 -7.32
N SER A 23 -17.78 -13.42 -6.49
CA SER A 23 -17.95 -14.14 -5.21
C SER A 23 -18.96 -13.46 -4.27
N VAL A 24 -19.10 -12.14 -4.37
CA VAL A 24 -20.06 -11.35 -3.56
C VAL A 24 -21.25 -10.82 -4.38
N GLY A 25 -21.42 -11.27 -5.63
CA GLY A 25 -22.58 -10.94 -6.46
C GLY A 25 -22.67 -9.47 -6.94
N VAL A 26 -21.54 -8.77 -7.10
CA VAL A 26 -21.50 -7.34 -7.48
C VAL A 26 -20.84 -7.04 -8.81
N ALA A 27 -20.32 -8.03 -9.53
CA ALA A 27 -19.53 -7.82 -10.76
C ALA A 27 -20.21 -6.91 -11.80
N GLU A 28 -21.48 -7.17 -12.14
CA GLU A 28 -22.21 -6.35 -13.11
C GLU A 28 -22.40 -4.89 -12.66
N ARG A 29 -22.55 -4.68 -11.34
CA ARG A 29 -22.75 -3.34 -10.76
C ARG A 29 -21.45 -2.54 -10.69
N MET A 30 -20.29 -3.19 -10.79
CA MET A 30 -18.98 -2.57 -10.62
C MET A 30 -18.32 -2.13 -11.92
N ASP A 31 -18.79 -2.57 -13.08
CA ASP A 31 -18.20 -2.13 -14.37
C ASP A 31 -18.26 -0.60 -14.56
N GLY A 32 -19.44 0.01 -14.35
CA GLY A 32 -19.63 1.46 -14.47
C GLY A 32 -18.75 2.29 -13.51
N PRO A 33 -18.74 2.01 -12.19
CA PRO A 33 -17.83 2.66 -11.27
C PRO A 33 -16.35 2.45 -11.61
N GLY A 34 -15.94 1.26 -12.03
CA GLY A 34 -14.54 1.02 -12.43
C GLY A 34 -14.06 1.97 -13.52
N ARG A 35 -14.89 2.15 -14.56
CA ARG A 35 -14.58 3.03 -15.71
C ARG A 35 -14.51 4.51 -15.34
N ASN A 36 -15.26 4.96 -14.34
CA ASN A 36 -15.37 6.37 -13.97
C ASN A 36 -14.41 6.79 -12.85
N PHE A 37 -13.97 5.86 -12.01
CA PHE A 37 -13.15 6.15 -10.84
C PHE A 37 -11.65 5.99 -11.10
N VAL A 38 -11.23 5.02 -11.91
CA VAL A 38 -9.80 4.80 -12.20
C VAL A 38 -9.37 5.69 -13.36
N ARG A 39 -8.51 6.68 -13.08
CA ARG A 39 -8.08 7.68 -14.06
C ARG A 39 -6.60 7.52 -14.39
N LYS A 40 -6.22 7.73 -15.65
CA LYS A 40 -4.82 7.81 -16.10
C LYS A 40 -4.16 9.18 -15.84
N ALA A 41 -4.87 10.06 -15.12
CA ALA A 41 -4.42 11.39 -14.77
C ALA A 41 -4.94 11.75 -13.37
N MET A 42 -4.14 12.49 -12.61
CA MET A 42 -4.51 13.01 -11.31
C MET A 42 -5.50 14.17 -11.45
N PRO A 43 -6.69 14.10 -10.83
CA PRO A 43 -7.53 15.28 -10.68
C PRO A 43 -6.84 16.35 -9.83
N GLU A 44 -7.20 17.62 -10.03
CA GLU A 44 -6.58 18.77 -9.36
C GLU A 44 -6.54 18.62 -7.83
N GLN A 45 -7.59 18.04 -7.25
CA GLN A 45 -7.65 17.77 -5.81
C GLN A 45 -6.55 16.83 -5.33
N HIS A 46 -6.13 15.85 -6.14
CA HIS A 46 -5.01 14.94 -5.82
C HIS A 46 -3.68 15.66 -6.01
N ARG A 47 -3.54 16.44 -7.09
CA ARG A 47 -2.34 17.24 -7.39
C ARG A 47 -2.03 18.25 -6.29
N ALA A 48 -3.05 18.84 -5.68
CA ALA A 48 -2.92 19.72 -4.53
C ALA A 48 -2.68 18.95 -3.20
N PHE A 49 -2.97 17.65 -3.14
CA PHE A 49 -2.86 16.85 -1.92
C PHE A 49 -1.47 16.28 -1.69
N PHE A 50 -0.89 15.61 -2.70
CA PHE A 50 0.42 14.98 -2.56
C PHE A 50 1.52 15.94 -2.05
N PRO A 51 1.61 17.21 -2.51
CA PRO A 51 2.61 18.15 -2.00
C PRO A 51 2.49 18.47 -0.51
N MET A 52 1.32 18.28 0.11
CA MET A 52 1.13 18.58 1.53
C MET A 52 1.62 17.46 2.46
N LEU A 53 1.88 16.27 1.92
CA LEU A 53 2.18 15.10 2.74
C LEU A 53 3.61 15.15 3.30
N PRO A 54 3.84 14.76 4.56
CA PRO A 54 5.17 14.60 5.13
C PRO A 54 5.76 13.19 4.92
N PHE A 55 4.98 12.28 4.32
CA PHE A 55 5.42 10.94 3.95
C PHE A 55 4.54 10.35 2.85
N VAL A 56 5.01 9.28 2.23
CA VAL A 56 4.28 8.48 1.26
C VAL A 56 4.50 7.00 1.51
N VAL A 57 3.48 6.19 1.22
CA VAL A 57 3.58 4.74 1.27
C VAL A 57 3.77 4.23 -0.14
N LEU A 58 4.74 3.35 -0.34
CA LEU A 58 5.11 2.80 -1.63
C LEU A 58 5.00 1.27 -1.62
N GLY A 59 4.56 0.71 -2.74
CA GLY A 59 4.67 -0.70 -3.06
C GLY A 59 5.60 -0.87 -4.25
N ALA A 60 6.60 -1.73 -4.12
CA ALA A 60 7.60 -2.00 -5.14
C ALA A 60 7.82 -3.51 -5.28
N VAL A 61 8.32 -3.94 -6.43
CA VAL A 61 8.58 -5.37 -6.71
C VAL A 61 10.01 -5.49 -7.22
N ASP A 62 10.83 -6.27 -6.52
CA ASP A 62 12.22 -6.46 -6.91
C ASP A 62 12.37 -7.40 -8.11
N ALA A 63 13.61 -7.56 -8.57
CA ALA A 63 13.95 -8.43 -9.70
C ALA A 63 13.68 -9.93 -9.45
N LYS A 64 13.53 -10.38 -8.19
CA LYS A 64 13.12 -11.75 -7.84
C LYS A 64 11.60 -11.92 -7.88
N GLY A 65 10.86 -10.82 -8.04
CA GLY A 65 9.42 -10.77 -7.97
C GLY A 65 8.91 -10.72 -6.53
N ASP A 66 9.74 -10.39 -5.55
CA ASP A 66 9.31 -10.19 -4.18
C ASP A 66 8.76 -8.78 -4.04
N VAL A 67 7.59 -8.68 -3.42
CA VAL A 67 6.86 -7.42 -3.28
C VAL A 67 7.07 -6.87 -1.88
N TRP A 68 7.36 -5.57 -1.83
CA TRP A 68 7.66 -4.86 -0.60
C TRP A 68 6.73 -3.67 -0.45
N ALA A 69 6.23 -3.46 0.77
CA ALA A 69 5.66 -2.18 1.17
C ALA A 69 6.72 -1.41 1.95
N THR A 70 6.76 -0.08 1.76
CA THR A 70 7.62 0.81 2.54
C THR A 70 6.94 2.15 2.79
N VAL A 71 7.43 2.88 3.78
CA VAL A 71 7.06 4.27 4.04
C VAL A 71 8.29 5.14 4.00
N ARG A 72 8.23 6.20 3.19
CA ARG A 72 9.30 7.17 3.02
C ARG A 72 8.80 8.54 3.43
N ALA A 73 9.56 9.23 4.26
CA ALA A 73 9.21 10.54 4.79
C ALA A 73 10.17 11.61 4.26
N GLU A 74 9.62 12.77 3.93
CA GLU A 74 10.36 13.96 3.55
C GLU A 74 9.48 15.19 3.80
N ARG A 75 10.09 16.38 3.90
CA ARG A 75 9.36 17.64 4.14
C ARG A 75 8.32 17.87 3.03
N PRO A 76 7.12 18.39 3.40
CA PRO A 76 6.09 18.75 2.42
C PRO A 76 6.66 19.57 1.26
N GLY A 77 6.18 19.25 0.06
CA GLY A 77 6.66 19.78 -1.22
C GLY A 77 7.60 18.83 -1.95
N PHE A 78 8.06 17.73 -1.33
CA PHE A 78 8.91 16.71 -1.97
C PHE A 78 8.20 15.96 -3.11
N MET A 79 6.86 15.94 -3.09
CA MET A 79 6.04 15.48 -4.20
C MET A 79 5.36 16.67 -4.89
N ALA A 80 5.34 16.69 -6.22
CA ALA A 80 4.68 17.73 -7.01
C ALA A 80 4.12 17.16 -8.31
N SER A 81 3.01 17.71 -8.80
CA SER A 81 2.42 17.28 -10.08
C SER A 81 2.38 18.46 -11.06
N PRO A 82 3.45 18.68 -11.84
CA PRO A 82 3.47 19.75 -12.84
C PRO A 82 2.41 19.52 -13.93
N GLU A 83 2.18 18.25 -14.27
CA GLU A 83 1.20 17.79 -15.24
C GLU A 83 0.29 16.72 -14.61
N PRO A 84 -0.99 16.60 -15.00
CA PRO A 84 -1.91 15.63 -14.43
C PRO A 84 -1.42 14.17 -14.51
N GLU A 85 -0.65 13.82 -15.53
CA GLU A 85 -0.14 12.48 -15.80
C GLU A 85 1.20 12.19 -15.12
N ILE A 86 1.80 13.18 -14.44
CA ILE A 86 3.15 13.10 -13.87
C ILE A 86 3.14 13.53 -12.40
N LEU A 87 3.67 12.68 -11.53
CA LEU A 87 4.06 13.05 -10.17
C LEU A 87 5.59 13.04 -10.05
N GLU A 88 6.20 14.19 -9.82
CA GLU A 88 7.61 14.29 -9.41
C GLU A 88 7.74 13.94 -7.93
N VAL A 89 8.74 13.12 -7.59
CA VAL A 89 9.02 12.65 -6.24
C VAL A 89 10.51 12.82 -5.95
N ARG A 90 10.85 13.75 -5.06
CA ARG A 90 12.22 13.97 -4.56
C ARG A 90 12.45 13.07 -3.35
N LEU A 91 12.77 11.81 -3.63
CA LEU A 91 13.20 10.83 -2.64
C LEU A 91 14.48 10.17 -3.16
N PRO A 92 15.61 10.32 -2.46
CA PRO A 92 16.85 9.66 -2.86
C PRO A 92 16.76 8.15 -2.62
N ARG A 93 17.65 7.42 -3.29
CA ARG A 93 17.89 5.99 -3.03
C ARG A 93 18.16 5.71 -1.56
N ASP A 94 17.59 4.64 -1.04
CA ASP A 94 17.80 4.17 0.34
C ASP A 94 18.18 2.70 0.32
N ALA A 95 19.49 2.43 0.33
CA ALA A 95 20.02 1.07 0.25
C ALA A 95 19.68 0.19 1.46
N ALA A 96 19.19 0.77 2.56
CA ALA A 96 18.71 0.01 3.72
C ALA A 96 17.22 -0.37 3.60
N ASP A 97 16.50 0.15 2.60
CA ASP A 97 15.11 -0.19 2.32
C ASP A 97 15.04 -1.35 1.31
N PRO A 98 14.50 -2.52 1.68
CA PRO A 98 14.37 -3.65 0.75
C PRO A 98 13.48 -3.32 -0.46
N ALA A 99 12.57 -2.34 -0.36
CA ALA A 99 11.73 -1.91 -1.47
C ALA A 99 12.50 -1.17 -2.57
N ASP A 100 13.66 -0.56 -2.26
CA ASP A 100 14.41 0.29 -3.19
C ASP A 100 14.90 -0.49 -4.42
N ALA A 101 15.19 -1.79 -4.26
CA ALA A 101 15.59 -2.69 -5.34
C ALA A 101 14.51 -2.92 -6.42
N GLY A 102 13.25 -2.57 -6.14
CA GLY A 102 12.14 -2.61 -7.09
C GLY A 102 11.68 -1.23 -7.56
N MET A 103 12.57 -0.23 -7.50
CA MET A 103 12.29 1.17 -7.84
C MET A 103 13.25 1.71 -8.93
N GLU A 104 13.61 0.88 -9.90
CA GLU A 104 14.41 1.25 -11.07
C GLU A 104 13.60 2.00 -12.14
N ASP A 105 14.28 2.59 -13.13
CA ASP A 105 13.60 3.18 -14.28
C ASP A 105 12.81 2.11 -15.05
N GLY A 106 11.53 2.39 -15.30
CA GLY A 106 10.61 1.46 -15.96
C GLY A 106 9.88 0.50 -15.02
N ASP A 107 10.24 0.43 -13.73
CA ASP A 107 9.52 -0.39 -12.78
C ASP A 107 8.12 0.16 -12.48
N ALA A 108 7.17 -0.75 -12.26
CA ALA A 108 5.84 -0.40 -11.79
C ALA A 108 5.87 -0.11 -10.28
N ILE A 109 5.11 0.89 -9.85
CA ILE A 109 5.03 1.32 -8.46
C ILE A 109 3.58 1.55 -8.02
N GLY A 110 3.26 1.09 -6.82
CA GLY A 110 2.03 1.46 -6.12
C GLY A 110 2.33 2.59 -5.15
N MET A 111 1.48 3.62 -5.09
CA MET A 111 1.61 4.71 -4.12
C MET A 111 0.30 5.00 -3.40
N LEU A 112 0.41 5.25 -2.10
CA LEU A 112 -0.68 5.72 -1.28
C LEU A 112 -0.25 6.98 -0.55
N GLY A 113 -0.85 8.11 -0.95
CA GLY A 113 -0.82 9.32 -0.16
C GLY A 113 -1.89 9.23 0.92
N ILE A 114 -1.50 9.34 2.19
CA ILE A 114 -2.41 9.26 3.32
C ILE A 114 -2.09 10.34 4.35
N GLN A 115 -3.11 11.08 4.79
CA GLN A 115 -3.04 12.08 5.85
C GLN A 115 -3.86 11.58 7.03
N LEU A 116 -3.17 11.15 8.09
CA LEU A 116 -3.80 10.53 9.25
C LEU A 116 -4.64 11.54 10.05
N GLU A 117 -4.25 12.82 10.04
CA GLU A 117 -4.91 13.94 10.72
C GLU A 117 -6.33 14.18 10.20
N THR A 118 -6.59 13.90 8.92
CA THR A 118 -7.87 14.17 8.26
C THR A 118 -8.55 12.91 7.73
N ARG A 119 -7.92 11.75 7.90
CA ARG A 119 -8.29 10.46 7.30
C ARG A 119 -8.37 10.49 5.77
N ARG A 120 -7.75 11.48 5.14
CA ARG A 120 -7.74 11.60 3.68
C ARG A 120 -6.71 10.64 3.10
N ARG A 121 -7.11 9.87 2.08
CA ARG A 121 -6.17 9.04 1.32
C ARG A 121 -6.50 8.98 -0.16
N ASN A 122 -5.46 9.08 -0.99
CA ASN A 122 -5.54 8.94 -2.44
C ASN A 122 -4.48 7.94 -2.91
N ARG A 123 -4.90 7.07 -3.82
CA ARG A 123 -4.00 6.15 -4.49
C ARG A 123 -3.46 6.74 -5.79
N LEU A 124 -2.24 6.39 -6.10
CA LEU A 124 -1.59 6.61 -7.38
C LEU A 124 -0.71 5.41 -7.71
N ASN A 125 -1.05 4.65 -8.74
CA ASN A 125 -0.20 3.59 -9.26
C ASN A 125 0.33 4.03 -10.62
N GLY A 126 1.54 3.60 -10.99
CA GLY A 126 2.16 4.03 -12.23
C GLY A 126 3.48 3.37 -12.52
N VAL A 127 4.24 3.99 -13.41
CA VAL A 127 5.57 3.53 -13.83
C VAL A 127 6.60 4.60 -13.47
N ILE A 128 7.71 4.16 -12.89
CA ILE A 128 8.82 5.02 -12.51
C ILE A 128 9.56 5.48 -13.77
N ARG A 129 9.86 6.78 -13.82
CA ARG A 129 10.90 7.35 -14.68
C ARG A 129 11.99 7.95 -13.82
N ARG A 130 13.18 7.36 -13.86
CA ARG A 130 14.31 7.75 -13.02
C ARG A 130 15.50 8.12 -13.89
N MET A 131 15.88 9.39 -13.82
CA MET A 131 17.05 9.92 -14.53
C MET A 131 18.24 10.17 -13.60
N ASP A 132 18.01 10.24 -12.29
CA ASP A 132 19.03 10.47 -11.28
C ASP A 132 18.74 9.72 -9.95
N PRO A 133 19.74 9.56 -9.06
CA PRO A 133 19.55 8.84 -7.79
C PRO A 133 18.76 9.62 -6.72
N GLY A 134 18.56 10.93 -6.87
CA GLY A 134 17.96 11.81 -5.87
C GLY A 134 16.44 12.00 -6.02
N ALA A 135 15.91 11.72 -7.22
CA ALA A 135 14.50 11.88 -7.53
C ALA A 135 14.03 10.87 -8.59
N PHE A 136 12.71 10.77 -8.74
CA PHE A 136 12.07 10.08 -9.85
C PHE A 136 10.72 10.72 -10.16
N GLN A 137 10.21 10.44 -11.35
CA GLN A 137 8.84 10.74 -11.75
C GLN A 137 8.01 9.46 -11.71
N VAL A 138 6.72 9.60 -11.46
CA VAL A 138 5.75 8.53 -11.66
C VAL A 138 4.80 8.96 -12.76
N HIS A 139 4.86 8.22 -13.86
CA HIS A 139 3.90 8.31 -14.95
C HIS A 139 2.62 7.61 -14.50
N VAL A 140 1.55 8.38 -14.33
CA VAL A 140 0.31 7.93 -13.70
C VAL A 140 -0.39 6.89 -14.57
N GLY A 141 -0.51 5.67 -14.07
CA GLY A 141 -1.35 4.63 -14.65
C GLY A 141 -2.77 4.69 -14.09
N GLN A 142 -2.90 4.90 -12.78
CA GLN A 142 -4.17 4.92 -12.05
C GLN A 142 -4.13 5.92 -10.91
N SER A 143 -5.13 6.78 -10.79
CA SER A 143 -5.32 7.63 -9.60
C SER A 143 -6.78 7.75 -9.19
N PHE A 144 -7.06 7.52 -7.90
CA PHE A 144 -8.41 7.57 -7.32
C PHE A 144 -8.37 7.78 -5.80
N GLY A 145 -9.44 8.36 -5.25
CA GLY A 145 -9.62 8.50 -3.81
C GLY A 145 -10.13 7.20 -3.19
N ASN A 146 -9.75 6.92 -1.94
CA ASN A 146 -10.24 5.76 -1.19
C ASN A 146 -11.08 6.20 0.03
N CYS A 147 -11.96 5.31 0.49
CA CYS A 147 -12.82 5.53 1.66
C CYS A 147 -11.99 5.82 2.92
N PRO A 148 -12.33 6.80 3.79
CA PRO A 148 -11.53 7.15 4.98
C PRO A 148 -11.65 6.18 6.17
N GLN A 149 -12.39 5.07 6.03
CA GLN A 149 -12.68 4.15 7.12
C GLN A 149 -11.41 3.54 7.75
N TYR A 150 -11.49 3.33 9.07
CA TYR A 150 -10.48 2.67 9.90
C TYR A 150 -9.11 3.38 9.99
N ILE A 151 -9.03 4.65 9.57
CA ILE A 151 -7.83 5.47 9.80
C ILE A 151 -7.95 6.13 11.18
N GLN A 152 -7.03 5.81 12.08
CA GLN A 152 -6.94 6.46 13.38
C GLN A 152 -6.34 7.86 13.23
N LEU A 153 -6.92 8.84 13.95
CA LEU A 153 -6.48 10.23 13.86
C LEU A 153 -5.15 10.39 14.60
N ARG A 154 -4.12 10.84 13.87
CA ARG A 154 -2.78 11.06 14.40
C ARG A 154 -2.22 12.35 13.85
N SER A 155 -1.47 13.09 14.66
CA SER A 155 -0.64 14.20 14.19
C SER A 155 0.82 13.79 14.14
N SER A 156 1.50 14.14 13.06
CA SER A 156 2.92 13.88 12.86
C SER A 156 3.80 15.08 13.22
N ALA A 157 5.02 14.79 13.68
CA ALA A 157 6.09 15.77 13.86
C ALA A 157 7.44 15.16 13.47
N PHE A 158 8.31 15.95 12.83
CA PHE A 158 9.69 15.55 12.58
C PHE A 158 10.50 15.65 13.87
N VAL A 159 11.15 14.56 14.25
CA VAL A 159 12.11 14.50 15.38
C VAL A 159 13.56 14.39 14.92
N ARG A 160 13.75 14.08 13.62
CA ARG A 160 15.03 14.05 12.92
C ARG A 160 14.88 14.78 11.59
N ASP A 161 15.95 15.40 11.10
CA ASP A 161 15.98 15.97 9.75
C ASP A 161 15.93 14.81 8.74
N PRO A 162 14.96 14.74 7.81
CA PRO A 162 14.84 13.60 6.90
C PRO A 162 16.04 13.43 5.96
N ASP A 163 16.80 14.50 5.69
CA ASP A 163 18.07 14.47 4.94
C ASP A 163 19.21 13.76 5.69
N VAL A 164 19.07 13.54 7.00
CA VAL A 164 20.06 12.85 7.84
C VAL A 164 19.61 11.42 8.05
N PRO A 165 20.22 10.40 7.41
CA PRO A 165 19.82 9.00 7.58
C PRO A 165 19.95 8.52 9.03
N THR A 166 19.19 7.49 9.39
CA THR A 166 19.40 6.79 10.65
C THR A 166 20.78 6.11 10.66
N ALA A 167 21.44 6.10 11.82
CA ALA A 167 22.67 5.34 12.03
C ALA A 167 22.39 3.84 12.32
N MET A 168 21.13 3.47 12.50
CA MET A 168 20.72 2.11 12.80
C MET A 168 20.69 1.27 11.53
N LEU A 169 21.25 0.06 11.62
CA LEU A 169 21.27 -0.88 10.50
C LEU A 169 19.97 -1.71 10.45
N PRO A 170 19.52 -2.11 9.26
CA PRO A 170 18.42 -3.07 9.13
C PRO A 170 18.80 -4.42 9.77
N LEU A 171 17.83 -5.03 10.43
CA LEU A 171 17.94 -6.35 11.06
C LEU A 171 17.10 -7.34 10.28
N HIS A 172 17.76 -8.34 9.71
CA HIS A 172 17.11 -9.40 8.95
C HIS A 172 16.84 -10.60 9.86
N SER A 173 15.65 -11.17 9.75
CA SER A 173 15.27 -12.39 10.48
C SER A 173 14.52 -13.36 9.57
N ALA A 174 14.65 -14.65 9.87
CA ALA A 174 13.88 -15.72 9.25
C ALA A 174 12.55 -15.98 9.96
N GLN A 175 12.38 -15.46 11.18
CA GLN A 175 11.18 -15.64 12.01
C GLN A 175 10.81 -14.34 12.73
N LEU A 176 9.56 -14.22 13.15
CA LEU A 176 9.09 -13.09 13.94
C LEU A 176 9.69 -13.18 15.35
N ASP A 177 10.55 -12.25 15.70
CA ASP A 177 11.06 -12.09 17.06
C ASP A 177 10.06 -11.32 17.95
N ASP A 178 10.34 -11.22 19.24
CA ASP A 178 9.47 -10.55 20.21
C ASP A 178 9.18 -9.08 19.84
N ARG A 179 10.14 -8.40 19.19
CA ARG A 179 9.96 -6.99 18.78
C ARG A 179 9.04 -6.90 17.58
N ALA A 180 9.21 -7.77 16.58
CA ALA A 180 8.32 -7.84 15.43
C ALA A 180 6.89 -8.24 15.85
N LEU A 181 6.75 -9.21 16.75
CA LEU A 181 5.47 -9.61 17.33
C LEU A 181 4.80 -8.44 18.04
N GLY A 182 5.52 -7.73 18.92
CA GLY A 182 5.01 -6.56 19.63
C GLY A 182 4.54 -5.45 18.68
N MET A 183 5.27 -5.19 17.59
CA MET A 183 4.85 -4.23 16.57
C MET A 183 3.57 -4.65 15.85
N ILE A 184 3.41 -5.94 15.51
CA ILE A 184 2.22 -6.44 14.81
C ILE A 184 1.00 -6.42 15.76
N GLU A 185 1.15 -6.89 16.99
CA GLU A 185 0.08 -6.95 17.98
C GLU A 185 -0.36 -5.55 18.44
N GLY A 186 0.58 -4.62 18.57
CA GLY A 186 0.31 -3.23 18.93
C GLY A 186 -0.27 -2.39 17.78
N ALA A 187 -0.17 -2.85 16.53
CA ALA A 187 -0.57 -2.08 15.38
C ALA A 187 -2.10 -1.94 15.26
N ASP A 188 -2.55 -0.69 15.18
CA ASP A 188 -3.89 -0.34 14.73
C ASP A 188 -3.95 -0.12 13.20
N THR A 189 -2.79 -0.12 12.55
CA THR A 189 -2.67 0.01 11.10
C THR A 189 -1.41 -0.67 10.56
N PHE A 190 -1.50 -1.14 9.32
CA PHE A 190 -0.34 -1.52 8.51
C PHE A 190 -0.62 -1.28 7.03
N PHE A 191 0.43 -1.35 6.23
CA PHE A 191 0.35 -1.19 4.77
C PHE A 191 0.65 -2.51 4.07
N VAL A 192 -0.05 -2.77 2.98
CA VAL A 192 0.09 -3.98 2.18
C VAL A 192 0.25 -3.64 0.72
N ALA A 193 1.34 -4.12 0.13
CA ALA A 193 1.61 -4.09 -1.29
C ALA A 193 1.30 -5.44 -1.92
N SER A 194 0.81 -5.40 -3.16
CA SER A 194 0.56 -6.58 -3.99
C SER A 194 0.67 -6.20 -5.46
N TYR A 195 0.83 -7.17 -6.35
CA TYR A 195 0.91 -6.86 -7.77
C TYR A 195 0.36 -7.99 -8.64
N VAL A 196 0.05 -7.65 -9.88
CA VAL A 196 -0.26 -8.61 -10.94
C VAL A 196 0.47 -8.21 -12.21
N ASP A 197 0.84 -9.21 -13.01
CA ASP A 197 1.25 -9.00 -14.39
C ASP A 197 0.02 -9.19 -15.28
N ARG A 198 -0.28 -8.19 -16.11
CA ARG A 198 -1.42 -8.20 -17.05
C ARG A 198 -1.10 -9.07 -18.26
N GLU A 199 -2.12 -9.36 -19.08
CA GLU A 199 -1.97 -10.17 -20.31
C GLU A 199 -0.99 -9.58 -21.35
N ASN A 200 -0.69 -8.28 -21.25
CA ASN A 200 0.29 -7.58 -22.07
C ASN A 200 1.68 -7.48 -21.40
N ASP A 201 1.96 -8.32 -20.39
CA ASP A 201 3.18 -8.32 -19.57
C ASP A 201 3.41 -7.00 -18.81
N GLU A 202 2.38 -6.16 -18.67
CA GLU A 202 2.44 -4.93 -17.89
C GLU A 202 2.20 -5.25 -16.41
N ARG A 203 3.21 -4.98 -15.58
CA ARG A 203 3.09 -5.09 -14.13
C ARG A 203 2.26 -3.96 -13.55
N GLN A 204 1.29 -4.30 -12.72
CA GLN A 204 0.48 -3.34 -11.95
C GLN A 204 0.69 -3.61 -10.46
N VAL A 205 1.36 -2.68 -9.80
CA VAL A 205 1.62 -2.72 -8.35
C VAL A 205 0.61 -1.84 -7.63
N ASP A 206 0.10 -2.33 -6.50
CA ASP A 206 -0.81 -1.63 -5.62
C ASP A 206 -0.23 -1.55 -4.21
N VAL A 207 -0.52 -0.47 -3.49
CA VAL A 207 -0.31 -0.40 -2.04
C VAL A 207 -1.54 0.16 -1.34
N SER A 208 -1.86 -0.44 -0.20
CA SER A 208 -3.12 -0.26 0.51
C SER A 208 -2.90 -0.14 2.01
N HIS A 209 -3.73 0.65 2.67
CA HIS A 209 -3.80 0.73 4.14
C HIS A 209 -4.83 -0.26 4.68
N ARG A 210 -4.46 -1.01 5.72
CA ARG A 210 -5.32 -1.88 6.52
C ARG A 210 -5.33 -1.36 7.95
N GLY A 211 -6.51 -1.00 8.45
CA GLY A 211 -6.65 -0.47 9.81
C GLY A 211 -7.75 -1.18 10.58
N GLY A 212 -7.63 -1.14 11.90
CA GLY A 212 -8.53 -1.75 12.86
C GLY A 212 -8.30 -1.21 14.27
N ASN A 213 -8.72 -1.96 15.28
CA ASN A 213 -8.23 -1.76 16.64
C ASN A 213 -6.88 -2.46 16.78
N ALA A 214 -6.02 -2.01 17.71
CA ALA A 214 -4.80 -2.75 18.04
C ALA A 214 -5.11 -4.23 18.29
N GLY A 215 -4.29 -5.13 17.73
CA GLY A 215 -4.49 -6.57 17.78
C GLY A 215 -5.48 -7.13 16.75
N PHE A 216 -5.87 -6.36 15.73
CA PHE A 216 -6.74 -6.87 14.66
C PHE A 216 -6.05 -7.88 13.73
N VAL A 217 -4.72 -7.90 13.71
CA VAL A 217 -3.92 -8.95 13.08
C VAL A 217 -3.61 -10.01 14.12
N ARG A 218 -3.97 -11.26 13.84
CA ARG A 218 -3.61 -12.39 14.72
C ARG A 218 -2.37 -13.08 14.20
N VAL A 219 -1.43 -13.40 15.09
CA VAL A 219 -0.24 -14.15 14.75
C VAL A 219 -0.38 -15.58 15.29
N GLY A 220 -0.27 -16.56 14.41
CA GLY A 220 -0.22 -17.98 14.77
C GLY A 220 1.11 -18.37 15.39
N ALA A 221 1.15 -19.48 16.12
CA ALA A 221 2.40 -20.02 16.70
C ALA A 221 3.44 -20.41 15.63
N ASP A 222 3.00 -20.59 14.39
CA ASP A 222 3.82 -20.83 13.20
C ASP A 222 4.30 -19.53 12.51
N GLY A 223 3.98 -18.36 13.07
CA GLY A 223 4.32 -17.06 12.52
C GLY A 223 3.41 -16.59 11.37
N VAL A 224 2.33 -17.32 11.07
CA VAL A 224 1.37 -16.93 10.04
C VAL A 224 0.44 -15.84 10.58
N LEU A 225 0.28 -14.76 9.81
CA LEU A 225 -0.62 -13.66 10.15
C LEU A 225 -1.99 -13.93 9.55
N THR A 226 -3.06 -13.86 10.36
CA THR A 226 -4.45 -13.84 9.90
C THR A 226 -4.99 -12.42 9.99
N VAL A 227 -5.45 -11.89 8.85
CA VAL A 227 -5.96 -10.52 8.75
C VAL A 227 -7.43 -10.52 8.30
N PRO A 228 -8.31 -9.77 8.99
CA PRO A 228 -9.68 -9.57 8.55
C PRO A 228 -9.77 -8.61 7.35
N ASP A 229 -10.61 -8.95 6.38
CA ASP A 229 -11.07 -8.00 5.37
C ASP A 229 -12.44 -7.46 5.75
N PHE A 230 -12.49 -6.14 5.96
CA PHE A 230 -13.71 -5.41 6.31
C PHE A 230 -14.43 -4.88 5.06
N PRO A 231 -15.74 -4.59 5.16
CA PRO A 231 -16.48 -3.98 4.05
C PRO A 231 -15.79 -2.73 3.51
N GLY A 232 -15.58 -2.68 2.20
CA GLY A 232 -14.90 -1.57 1.51
C GLY A 232 -15.63 -1.09 0.26
N ASN A 233 -14.89 -0.47 -0.67
CA ASN A 233 -15.41 0.03 -1.95
C ASN A 233 -15.72 -1.07 -2.99
N ARG A 234 -15.49 -2.35 -2.64
CA ARG A 234 -15.70 -3.53 -3.48
C ARG A 234 -14.89 -3.54 -4.79
N PHE A 235 -13.83 -2.75 -4.87
CA PHE A 235 -12.90 -2.79 -6.01
C PHE A 235 -12.02 -4.04 -5.95
N PHE A 236 -11.70 -4.49 -4.73
CA PHE A 236 -10.87 -5.67 -4.45
C PHE A 236 -9.45 -5.59 -5.03
N ASN A 237 -8.83 -4.41 -5.14
CA ASN A 237 -7.49 -4.29 -5.71
C ASN A 237 -6.46 -5.21 -5.01
N THR A 238 -6.43 -5.25 -3.67
CA THR A 238 -5.50 -6.13 -2.95
C THR A 238 -5.89 -7.62 -3.06
N LEU A 239 -7.14 -7.98 -2.70
CA LEU A 239 -7.56 -9.39 -2.66
C LEU A 239 -7.63 -10.01 -4.05
N GLY A 240 -8.02 -9.21 -5.06
CA GLY A 240 -7.98 -9.58 -6.46
C GLY A 240 -6.56 -9.88 -6.92
N ASN A 241 -5.58 -9.03 -6.57
CA ASN A 241 -4.17 -9.32 -6.82
C ASN A 241 -3.77 -10.65 -6.16
N PHE A 242 -4.12 -10.87 -4.89
CA PHE A 242 -3.78 -12.10 -4.16
C PHE A 242 -4.32 -13.38 -4.80
N LEU A 243 -5.52 -13.33 -5.41
CA LEU A 243 -6.08 -14.49 -6.11
C LEU A 243 -5.30 -14.87 -7.39
N VAL A 244 -4.62 -13.90 -8.00
CA VAL A 244 -3.89 -14.11 -9.27
C VAL A 244 -2.41 -14.33 -9.01
N ASN A 245 -1.84 -13.58 -8.08
CA ASN A 245 -0.46 -13.64 -7.67
C ASN A 245 -0.40 -13.66 -6.12
N PRO A 246 -0.20 -14.84 -5.51
CA PRO A 246 -0.29 -15.04 -4.07
C PRO A 246 0.97 -14.55 -3.33
N LYS A 247 1.42 -13.32 -3.62
CA LYS A 247 2.51 -12.62 -2.94
C LYS A 247 2.01 -11.31 -2.31
N ALA A 248 2.60 -10.95 -1.17
CA ALA A 248 2.30 -9.70 -0.49
C ALA A 248 3.55 -9.11 0.18
N GLY A 249 3.64 -7.78 0.20
CA GLY A 249 4.61 -7.03 0.98
C GLY A 249 3.90 -6.30 2.10
N LEU A 250 4.30 -6.50 3.36
CA LEU A 250 3.69 -5.82 4.51
C LEU A 250 4.66 -4.80 5.11
N ALA A 251 4.13 -3.67 5.58
CA ALA A 251 4.88 -2.68 6.36
C ALA A 251 4.08 -2.26 7.60
N PHE A 252 4.65 -2.48 8.77
CA PHE A 252 4.16 -2.00 10.06
C PHE A 252 5.05 -0.87 10.55
N ILE A 253 4.44 0.17 11.14
CA ILE A 253 5.15 1.31 11.71
C ILE A 253 4.87 1.35 13.19
N ASP A 254 5.93 1.49 13.99
CA ASP A 254 5.79 1.99 15.34
C ASP A 254 5.78 3.53 15.30
N PHE A 255 4.61 4.09 15.57
CA PHE A 255 4.35 5.52 15.51
C PHE A 255 5.11 6.34 16.57
N GLU A 256 5.54 5.71 17.67
CA GLU A 256 6.23 6.35 18.79
C GLU A 256 7.76 6.30 18.65
N THR A 257 8.28 5.28 17.98
CA THR A 257 9.73 5.07 17.81
C THR A 257 10.22 5.34 16.40
N GLY A 258 9.34 5.40 15.40
CA GLY A 258 9.71 5.52 13.99
C GLY A 258 10.30 4.24 13.40
N ASP A 259 10.26 3.12 14.14
CA ASP A 259 10.66 1.83 13.63
C ASP A 259 9.72 1.36 12.52
N MET A 260 10.27 0.65 11.54
CA MET A 260 9.50 0.06 10.46
C MET A 260 9.84 -1.43 10.33
N LEU A 261 8.81 -2.28 10.38
CA LEU A 261 8.91 -3.71 10.12
C LEU A 261 8.37 -3.99 8.73
N GLN A 262 9.22 -4.46 7.83
CA GLN A 262 8.88 -4.81 6.46
C GLN A 262 8.98 -6.33 6.29
N MET A 263 8.03 -6.91 5.56
CA MET A 263 8.03 -8.33 5.24
C MET A 263 7.60 -8.56 3.80
N THR A 264 8.19 -9.57 3.16
CA THR A 264 7.66 -10.15 1.92
C THR A 264 7.31 -11.61 2.15
N GLY A 265 6.34 -12.13 1.40
CA GLY A 265 5.94 -13.52 1.54
C GLY A 265 4.67 -13.87 0.78
N ARG A 266 4.06 -14.99 1.18
CA ARG A 266 2.91 -15.58 0.48
C ARG A 266 1.60 -15.25 1.17
N VAL A 267 0.54 -15.24 0.37
CA VAL A 267 -0.81 -14.96 0.86
C VAL A 267 -1.83 -15.97 0.37
N GLU A 268 -2.78 -16.28 1.24
CA GLU A 268 -3.95 -17.11 0.94
C GLU A 268 -5.23 -16.34 1.30
N VAL A 269 -6.19 -16.25 0.38
CA VAL A 269 -7.50 -15.63 0.63
C VAL A 269 -8.50 -16.68 1.07
N LEU A 270 -9.11 -16.48 2.24
CA LEU A 270 -10.10 -17.37 2.82
C LEU A 270 -11.50 -16.74 2.66
N LEU A 271 -12.22 -17.15 1.62
CA LEU A 271 -13.56 -16.63 1.31
C LEU A 271 -14.64 -17.15 2.27
N ASP A 272 -14.58 -18.44 2.62
CA ASP A 272 -15.59 -19.12 3.44
C ASP A 272 -14.94 -19.83 4.65
N SER A 273 -14.30 -19.05 5.53
CA SER A 273 -13.70 -19.61 6.76
C SER A 273 -14.63 -19.42 7.96
N PRO A 274 -14.88 -20.48 8.77
CA PRO A 274 -15.62 -20.32 10.04
C PRO A 274 -14.88 -19.40 11.02
N GLU A 275 -13.57 -19.22 10.86
CA GLU A 275 -12.75 -18.31 11.67
C GLU A 275 -13.18 -16.84 11.48
N VAL A 276 -13.84 -16.47 10.38
CA VAL A 276 -14.39 -15.12 10.16
C VAL A 276 -15.29 -14.70 11.32
N ALA A 277 -16.06 -15.63 11.90
CA ALA A 277 -16.97 -15.35 13.02
C ALA A 277 -16.24 -14.87 14.29
N THR A 278 -14.93 -15.09 14.38
CA THR A 278 -14.10 -14.62 15.50
C THR A 278 -13.64 -13.18 15.34
N PHE A 279 -13.85 -12.55 14.18
CA PHE A 279 -13.54 -11.15 13.91
C PHE A 279 -14.83 -10.36 13.70
N GLN A 280 -15.09 -9.38 14.57
CA GLN A 280 -16.30 -8.57 14.44
C GLN A 280 -16.30 -7.81 13.10
N ARG A 281 -17.38 -7.95 12.32
CA ARG A 281 -17.61 -7.27 11.03
C ARG A 281 -16.66 -7.66 9.89
N ALA A 282 -15.79 -8.66 10.07
CA ALA A 282 -15.02 -9.20 8.97
C ALA A 282 -15.96 -9.90 7.97
N GLU A 283 -15.77 -9.67 6.68
CA GLU A 283 -16.49 -10.40 5.64
C GLU A 283 -15.71 -11.65 5.22
N ARG A 284 -14.37 -11.56 5.23
CA ARG A 284 -13.43 -12.58 4.75
C ARG A 284 -12.14 -12.49 5.57
N LEU A 285 -11.29 -13.50 5.46
CA LEU A 285 -9.93 -13.47 6.02
C LEU A 285 -8.91 -13.66 4.91
N TRP A 286 -7.67 -13.29 5.18
CA TRP A 286 -6.52 -13.75 4.43
C TRP A 286 -5.37 -14.05 5.37
N ARG A 287 -4.55 -15.01 4.98
CA ARG A 287 -3.37 -15.45 5.74
C ARG A 287 -2.10 -15.03 5.03
N PHE A 288 -1.11 -14.59 5.78
CA PHE A 288 0.20 -14.21 5.27
C PHE A 288 1.29 -15.02 5.97
N THR A 289 2.11 -15.69 5.16
CA THR A 289 3.29 -16.42 5.63
C THR A 289 4.53 -15.61 5.27
N PRO A 290 5.24 -15.02 6.25
CA PRO A 290 6.45 -14.26 5.97
C PRO A 290 7.56 -15.19 5.44
N GLU A 291 8.26 -14.74 4.39
CA GLU A 291 9.43 -15.42 3.82
C GLU A 291 10.72 -14.65 4.09
N GLU A 292 10.68 -13.32 4.02
CA GLU A 292 11.76 -12.44 4.51
C GLU A 292 11.20 -11.35 5.44
N ILE A 293 11.91 -11.09 6.52
CA ILE A 293 11.54 -10.11 7.55
C ILE A 293 12.71 -9.14 7.75
N VAL A 294 12.44 -7.85 7.62
CA VAL A 294 13.41 -6.77 7.79
C VAL A 294 12.86 -5.74 8.77
N LEU A 295 13.47 -5.65 9.95
CA LEU A 295 13.21 -4.59 10.89
C LEU A 295 14.21 -3.45 10.65
N ARG A 296 13.70 -2.23 10.50
CA ARG A 296 14.48 -1.02 10.33
C ARG A 296 14.24 -0.07 11.51
N PRO A 297 15.11 -0.11 12.53
CA PRO A 297 14.98 0.76 13.69
C PRO A 297 15.15 2.23 13.34
N ASP A 298 14.33 3.11 13.91
CA ASP A 298 14.34 4.56 13.65
C ASP A 298 14.37 4.92 12.16
N ALA A 299 13.74 4.10 11.31
CA ALA A 299 13.70 4.30 9.87
C ALA A 299 13.07 5.66 9.52
N LEU A 300 11.97 5.98 10.19
CA LEU A 300 11.20 7.18 9.93
C LEU A 300 11.69 8.35 10.82
N PRO A 301 11.96 9.53 10.23
CA PRO A 301 12.29 10.75 10.97
C PRO A 301 11.07 11.41 11.65
N LEU A 302 9.89 10.79 11.53
CA LEU A 302 8.61 11.26 12.03
C LEU A 302 8.20 10.49 13.28
N ARG A 303 7.48 11.15 14.19
CA ARG A 303 6.70 10.55 15.28
C ARG A 303 5.26 11.01 15.21
N TRP A 304 4.35 10.16 15.66
CA TRP A 304 2.92 10.43 15.61
C TRP A 304 2.28 10.32 16.98
N SER A 305 1.49 11.32 17.33
CA SER A 305 0.66 11.31 18.53
C SER A 305 -0.77 10.96 18.17
N LEU A 306 -1.32 9.93 18.82
CA LEU A 306 -2.72 9.53 18.67
C LEU A 306 -3.63 10.62 19.24
N HIS A 307 -4.64 11.03 18.48
CA HIS A 307 -5.68 11.89 19.01
C HIS A 307 -6.64 11.01 19.80
N SER A 308 -6.70 11.23 21.11
CA SER A 308 -7.73 10.62 21.95
C SER A 308 -9.09 11.05 21.42
N ASN A 309 -9.92 10.10 20.98
CA ASN A 309 -11.34 10.38 20.79
C ASN A 309 -11.90 10.66 22.20
N LEU A 310 -12.20 11.93 22.49
CA LEU A 310 -13.10 12.30 23.60
C LEU A 310 -14.51 11.76 23.33
#